data_AF-A0AAU6ZWK8-F1
#
_entry.id   AF-A0AAU6ZWK8-F1
#
_cell.length_a   1.000
_cell.length_b   1.000
_cell.length_c   1.000
_cell.angle_alpha   90.00
_cell.angle_beta   90.00
_cell.angle_gamma   90.00
#
_symmetry.space_group_name_H-M   'P 1'
#
loop_
_entity.id
_entity.type
_entity.pdbx_description
1 polymer ?
#
loop_
_entity_poly.entity_id
_entity_poly.type
_entity_poly.pdbx_seq_one_letter_code
_entity_poly.pdbx_strand_id
1 'polypeptide(L)'
;MADRMKDGKDLGEELVIAHAVAQAEAGAAVVMLIDEIRGAAVATREIGRLERLAAAGQPVGTLSLYSTLTVLRLGIGSRLIPDRNTMRNVHALLRGCDDGLVHIDQTDLLSHRSWKRPQPR
;
A
#
# COMPACT_ATOMS: atom_id res chain seq x y z
N MET A 1 1.97 17.20 28.00
CA MET A 1 2.09 15.91 28.71
C MET A 1 0.94 15.02 28.27
N ALA A 2 1.28 13.89 27.66
CA ALA A 2 0.46 12.72 27.38
C ALA A 2 -0.93 12.99 26.76
N ASP A 3 -0.96 13.32 25.46
CA ASP A 3 -2.15 13.03 24.68
C ASP A 3 -2.20 11.51 24.53
N ARG A 4 -3.10 10.95 25.33
CA ARG A 4 -3.33 9.55 25.62
C ARG A 4 -3.45 8.79 24.28
N MET A 5 -2.61 7.78 24.07
CA MET A 5 -2.77 6.74 23.04
C MET A 5 -4.22 6.23 23.09
N LYS A 6 -5.07 6.75 22.21
CA LYS A 6 -6.48 6.35 22.11
C LYS A 6 -6.49 5.22 21.09
N ASP A 7 -6.73 4.02 21.61
CA ASP A 7 -6.78 2.72 20.95
C ASP A 7 -5.45 2.02 20.63
N GLY A 8 -5.34 0.77 21.11
CA GLY A 8 -4.22 -0.12 20.80
C GLY A 8 -4.10 -0.50 19.33
N LYS A 9 -5.13 -0.19 18.52
CA LYS A 9 -5.12 -0.32 17.06
C LYS A 9 -4.12 0.66 16.43
N ASP A 10 -4.12 1.92 16.89
CA ASP A 10 -3.27 2.99 16.34
C ASP A 10 -1.78 2.73 16.66
N LEU A 11 -1.49 2.14 17.82
CA LEU A 11 -0.13 1.76 18.22
C LEU A 11 0.49 0.68 17.34
N GLY A 12 -0.31 -0.31 16.91
CA GLY A 12 0.16 -1.37 16.04
C GLY A 12 0.61 -0.81 14.69
N GLU A 13 -0.19 0.09 14.12
CA GLU A 13 0.12 0.76 12.86
C GLU A 13 1.33 1.69 12.99
N GLU A 14 1.39 2.50 14.05
CA GLU A 14 2.53 3.38 14.32
C GLU A 14 3.85 2.60 14.43
N LEU A 15 3.84 1.44 15.11
CA LEU A 15 5.01 0.58 15.22
C LEU A 15 5.46 -0.01 13.87
N VAL A 16 4.51 -0.41 13.02
CA VAL A 16 4.84 -0.91 11.67
C VAL A 16 5.50 0.18 10.84
N ILE A 17 4.94 1.40 10.86
CA ILE A 17 5.49 2.54 10.13
C ILE A 17 6.87 2.89 10.67
N ALA A 18 7.02 3.00 11.99
CA ALA A 18 8.31 3.31 12.63
C ALA A 18 9.37 2.26 12.29
N HIS A 19 9.01 0.97 12.29
CA HIS A 19 9.92 -0.10 11.92
C HIS A 19 10.36 0.00 10.46
N ALA A 20 9.42 0.21 9.53
CA ALA A 20 9.71 0.35 8.11
C ALA A 20 10.61 1.56 7.82
N VAL A 21 10.35 2.68 8.48
CA VAL A 21 11.19 3.89 8.39
C VAL A 21 12.59 3.60 8.91
N ALA A 22 12.73 2.97 10.07
CA ALA A 22 14.04 2.65 10.63
C ALA A 22 14.87 1.75 9.69
N GLN A 23 14.23 0.77 9.02
CA GLN A 23 14.90 -0.06 8.02
C GLN A 23 15.32 0.74 6.78
N ALA A 24 14.45 1.64 6.30
CA ALA A 24 14.78 2.51 5.17
C ALA A 24 15.90 3.50 5.51
N GLU A 25 15.91 4.08 6.72
CA GLU A 25 17.03 4.93 7.19
C GLU A 25 18.35 4.17 7.25
N ALA A 26 18.32 2.86 7.56
CA ALA A 26 19.48 1.99 7.51
C ALA A 26 19.92 1.58 6.09
N GLY A 27 19.27 2.09 5.04
CA GLY A 27 19.64 1.85 3.64
C GLY A 27 18.79 0.79 2.93
N ALA A 28 17.81 0.18 3.59
CA ALA A 28 17.00 -0.88 2.99
C ALA A 28 15.92 -0.33 2.03
N ALA A 29 15.56 -1.13 1.03
CA ALA A 29 14.36 -0.91 0.23
C ALA A 29 13.17 -1.60 0.91
N VAL A 30 12.19 -0.82 1.35
CA VAL A 30 11.05 -1.29 2.14
C VAL A 30 9.75 -1.00 1.41
N VAL A 31 8.87 -2.01 1.38
CA VAL A 31 7.50 -1.89 0.87
C VAL A 31 6.54 -2.07 2.03
N MET A 32 5.69 -1.07 2.27
CA MET A 32 4.60 -1.14 3.24
C MET A 32 3.27 -1.35 2.53
N LEU A 33 2.42 -2.20 3.10
CA LEU A 33 1.02 -2.36 2.71
C LEU A 33 0.16 -1.79 3.84
N ILE A 34 -0.52 -0.67 3.58
CA ILE A 34 -1.40 -0.01 4.56
C ILE A 34 -2.73 0.29 3.87
N ASP A 35 -3.81 -0.20 4.48
CA ASP A 35 -5.18 -0.02 3.97
C ASP A 35 -5.96 1.04 4.76
N GLU A 36 -5.50 1.43 5.96
CA GLU A 36 -6.11 2.51 6.72
C GLU A 36 -5.66 3.89 6.21
N ILE A 37 -6.64 4.79 6.03
CA ILE A 37 -6.41 6.16 5.55
C ILE A 37 -5.44 6.94 6.45
N ARG A 38 -5.50 6.75 7.78
CA ARG A 38 -4.66 7.48 8.73
C ARG A 38 -3.19 7.05 8.65
N GLY A 39 -2.88 5.76 8.73
CA GLY A 39 -1.50 5.31 8.57
C GLY A 39 -0.95 5.55 7.18
N ALA A 40 -1.77 5.49 6.13
CA ALA A 40 -1.32 5.88 4.79
C ALA A 40 -0.84 7.35 4.75
N ALA A 41 -1.53 8.26 5.43
CA ALA A 41 -1.12 9.66 5.53
C ALA A 41 0.20 9.83 6.33
N VAL A 42 0.36 9.09 7.43
CA VAL A 42 1.59 9.11 8.23
C VAL A 42 2.77 8.55 7.42
N ALA A 43 2.59 7.38 6.81
CA ALA A 43 3.58 6.77 5.92
C ALA A 43 3.99 7.68 4.77
N THR A 44 3.04 8.37 4.14
CA THR A 44 3.32 9.31 3.04
C THR A 44 4.21 10.47 3.50
N ARG A 45 4.02 10.98 4.73
CA ARG A 45 4.89 12.02 5.30
C ARG A 45 6.31 11.51 5.51
N GLU A 46 6.47 10.29 6.00
CA GLU A 46 7.78 9.67 6.21
C GLU A 46 8.51 9.36 4.91
N ILE A 47 7.79 8.93 3.86
CA ILE A 47 8.34 8.80 2.50
C ILE A 47 8.91 10.13 2.03
N GLY A 48 8.14 11.22 2.11
CA GLY A 48 8.61 12.54 1.72
C GLY A 48 9.76 13.09 2.59
N ARG A 49 9.90 12.61 3.84
CA ARG A 49 11.06 12.92 4.69
C ARG A 49 12.30 12.16 4.22
N LEU A 50 12.19 10.86 3.93
CA LEU A 50 13.28 10.04 3.40
C LEU A 50 13.76 10.52 2.03
N GLU A 51 12.84 10.89 1.13
CA GLU A 51 13.18 11.45 -0.18
C GLU A 51 14.01 12.74 -0.06
N ARG A 52 13.68 13.60 0.92
CA ARG A 52 14.47 14.81 1.21
C ARG A 52 15.86 14.48 1.75
N LEU A 53 16.00 13.46 2.60
CA LEU A 53 17.30 13.01 3.09
C LEU A 53 18.16 12.45 1.93
N ALA A 54 17.57 11.62 1.07
CA ALA A 54 18.24 11.09 -0.12
C ALA A 54 18.70 12.23 -1.05
N ALA A 55 17.83 13.23 -1.31
CA ALA A 55 18.17 14.40 -2.11
C ALA A 55 19.30 15.26 -1.49
N ALA A 56 19.45 15.23 -0.17
CA ALA A 56 20.55 15.86 0.55
C ALA A 56 21.84 15.01 0.57
N GLY A 57 21.87 13.88 -0.13
CA GLY A 57 23.03 12.99 -0.23
C GLY A 57 23.21 12.04 0.96
N GLN A 58 22.21 11.90 1.83
CA GLN A 58 22.27 10.92 2.92
C GLN A 58 22.10 9.50 2.35
N PRO A 59 22.86 8.51 2.86
CA PRO A 59 22.80 7.12 2.40
C PRO A 59 21.59 6.39 3.00
N VAL A 60 20.39 6.84 2.64
CA VAL A 60 19.13 6.20 3.01
C VAL A 60 18.60 5.33 1.87
N GLY A 61 17.78 4.35 2.22
CA GLY A 61 17.09 3.46 1.30
C GLY A 61 15.79 4.06 0.77
N THR A 62 14.86 3.20 0.38
CA THR A 62 13.57 3.61 -0.18
C THR A 62 12.42 3.08 0.63
N LEU A 63 11.33 3.84 0.66
CA LEU A 63 10.09 3.44 1.30
C LEU A 63 8.97 3.62 0.28
N SER A 64 8.27 2.53 -0.02
CA SER A 64 7.13 2.54 -0.95
C SER A 64 5.85 2.13 -0.23
N LEU A 65 4.77 2.85 -0.51
CA LEU A 65 3.45 2.60 0.07
C LEU A 65 2.52 1.96 -0.96
N TYR A 66 1.95 0.82 -0.59
CA TYR A 66 0.98 0.06 -1.37
C TYR A 66 -0.33 -0.02 -0.60
N SER A 67 -1.42 -0.11 -1.35
CA SER A 67 -2.75 -0.46 -0.83
C SER A 67 -3.15 -1.83 -1.37
N THR A 68 -4.16 -2.45 -0.78
CA THR A 68 -4.80 -3.66 -1.29
C THR A 68 -5.26 -3.47 -2.74
N LEU A 69 -5.76 -2.28 -3.09
CA LEU A 69 -6.10 -1.94 -4.48
C LEU A 69 -4.87 -1.97 -5.41
N THR A 70 -3.72 -1.46 -4.97
CA THR A 70 -2.46 -1.51 -5.72
C THR A 70 -2.03 -2.95 -5.98
N VAL A 71 -2.10 -3.81 -4.96
CA VAL A 71 -1.74 -5.24 -5.06
C VAL A 71 -2.69 -5.95 -6.04
N LEU A 72 -4.00 -5.72 -5.94
CA LEU A 72 -4.98 -6.29 -6.87
C LEU A 72 -4.72 -5.87 -8.31
N ARG A 73 -4.39 -4.59 -8.55
CA ARG A 73 -4.02 -4.10 -9.90
C ARG A 73 -2.79 -4.81 -10.46
N LEU A 74 -1.76 -5.01 -9.65
CA LEU A 74 -0.56 -5.75 -10.08
C LEU A 74 -0.86 -7.22 -10.41
N GLY A 75 -1.87 -7.80 -9.78
CA GLY A 75 -2.33 -9.15 -10.06
C GLY A 75 -3.05 -9.32 -11.40
N ILE A 76 -3.54 -8.23 -12.02
CA ILE A 76 -4.37 -8.30 -13.23
C ILE A 76 -3.62 -8.95 -14.39
N GLY A 77 -4.22 -10.01 -14.95
CA GLY A 77 -3.65 -10.74 -16.08
C GLY A 77 -2.41 -11.57 -15.73
N SER A 78 -2.02 -11.60 -14.45
CA SER A 78 -1.00 -12.50 -13.93
C SER A 78 -1.58 -13.91 -13.71
N ARG A 79 -0.71 -14.87 -13.36
CA ARG A 79 -1.16 -16.20 -12.93
C ARG A 79 -2.03 -16.17 -11.66
N LEU A 80 -1.92 -15.11 -10.85
CA LEU A 80 -2.64 -14.98 -9.57
C LEU A 80 -4.07 -14.46 -9.75
N ILE A 81 -4.29 -13.52 -10.68
CA ILE A 81 -5.63 -13.00 -11.02
C ILE A 81 -5.79 -13.01 -12.56
N PRO A 82 -6.06 -14.20 -13.13
CA PRO A 82 -6.03 -14.39 -14.58
C PRO A 82 -7.20 -13.74 -15.30
N ASP A 83 -8.33 -13.54 -14.62
CA ASP A 83 -9.55 -13.02 -15.22
C ASP A 83 -10.40 -12.19 -14.23
N ARG A 84 -11.41 -11.52 -14.79
CA ARG A 84 -12.33 -10.65 -14.04
C ARG A 84 -13.18 -11.41 -13.02
N ASN A 85 -13.49 -12.68 -13.26
CA ASN A 85 -14.28 -13.47 -12.31
C ASN A 85 -13.43 -13.78 -11.07
N THR A 86 -12.17 -14.16 -11.28
CA THR A 86 -11.19 -14.36 -10.21
C THR A 86 -10.99 -13.05 -9.44
N MET A 87 -10.87 -11.91 -10.12
CA MET A 87 -10.79 -10.59 -9.48
C MET A 87 -11.99 -10.31 -8.56
N ARG A 88 -13.21 -10.57 -9.03
CA ARG A 88 -14.43 -10.38 -8.21
C ARG A 88 -14.41 -11.26 -6.97
N ASN A 89 -14.02 -12.53 -7.11
CA ASN A 89 -13.97 -13.47 -5.99
C ASN A 89 -12.93 -13.05 -4.95
N VAL A 90 -11.72 -12.70 -5.39
CA VAL A 90 -10.63 -12.27 -4.49
C VAL A 90 -11.01 -10.96 -3.78
N HIS A 91 -11.54 -9.97 -4.51
CA HIS A 91 -12.00 -8.71 -3.92
C HIS A 91 -13.09 -8.94 -2.87
N ALA A 92 -14.08 -9.80 -3.16
CA ALA A 92 -15.15 -10.11 -2.21
C ALA A 92 -14.63 -10.76 -0.92
N LEU A 93 -13.66 -11.67 -1.02
CA LEU A 93 -13.01 -12.29 0.14
C LEU A 93 -12.25 -11.25 0.97
N LEU A 94 -11.49 -10.37 0.32
CA LEU A 94 -10.70 -9.34 1.00
C LEU A 94 -11.58 -8.27 1.66
N ARG A 95 -12.67 -7.85 1.03
CA ARG A 95 -13.62 -6.88 1.58
C ARG A 95 -14.23 -7.34 2.91
N GLY A 96 -14.32 -8.64 3.16
CA GLY A 96 -14.75 -9.18 4.45
C GLY A 96 -13.75 -8.92 5.60
N CYS A 97 -12.50 -8.60 5.26
CA CYS A 97 -11.40 -8.41 6.20
C CYS A 97 -10.81 -6.98 6.18
N ASP A 98 -11.03 -6.23 5.10
CA ASP A 98 -10.48 -4.90 4.83
C ASP A 98 -11.61 -3.87 4.73
N ASP A 99 -11.70 -3.00 5.73
CA ASP A 99 -12.67 -1.90 5.82
C ASP A 99 -12.28 -0.66 4.99
N GLY A 100 -11.02 -0.57 4.54
CA GLY A 100 -10.52 0.43 3.61
C GLY A 100 -10.79 0.11 2.14
N LEU A 101 -11.11 -1.14 1.82
CA LEU A 101 -11.38 -1.56 0.44
C LEU A 101 -12.73 -1.07 -0.07
N VAL A 102 -12.70 -0.07 -0.96
CA VAL A 102 -13.90 0.47 -1.62
C VAL A 102 -14.62 -0.57 -2.49
N HIS A 103 -15.90 -0.33 -2.78
CA HIS A 103 -16.69 -1.28 -3.58
C HIS A 103 -16.05 -1.48 -4.95
N ILE A 104 -16.07 -2.71 -5.47
CA ILE A 104 -15.34 -3.03 -6.71
C ILE A 104 -15.80 -2.16 -7.90
N ASP A 105 -17.08 -1.77 -7.93
CA ASP A 105 -17.65 -0.90 -8.97
C ASP A 105 -17.16 0.56 -8.88
N GLN A 106 -16.58 0.95 -7.73
CA GLN A 106 -15.92 2.25 -7.55
C GLN A 106 -14.44 2.21 -7.95
N THR A 107 -13.95 1.07 -8.42
CA THR A 107 -12.56 0.87 -8.86
C THR A 107 -12.49 0.67 -10.37
N ASP A 108 -11.28 0.77 -10.91
CA ASP A 108 -10.98 0.39 -12.29
C ASP A 108 -10.60 -1.09 -12.45
N LEU A 109 -10.67 -1.90 -11.38
CA LEU A 109 -10.21 -3.29 -11.36
C LEU A 109 -10.90 -4.18 -12.40
N LEU A 110 -12.13 -3.84 -12.79
CA LEU A 110 -12.89 -4.59 -13.79
C LEU A 110 -12.98 -3.89 -15.15
N SER A 111 -12.47 -2.66 -15.23
CA SER A 111 -12.59 -1.82 -16.42
C SER A 111 -11.99 -2.51 -17.65
N HIS A 112 -12.47 -2.19 -18.85
CA HIS A 112 -11.86 -2.74 -20.05
C HIS A 112 -10.38 -2.36 -20.17
N ARG A 113 -9.99 -1.17 -19.71
CA ARG A 113 -8.63 -0.64 -19.83
C ARG A 113 -7.61 -1.49 -19.06
N SER A 114 -7.93 -1.90 -17.85
CA SER A 114 -7.00 -2.63 -16.97
C SER A 114 -6.65 -4.03 -17.50
N TRP A 115 -7.52 -4.63 -18.32
CA TRP A 115 -7.34 -5.99 -18.85
C TRP A 115 -6.97 -6.02 -20.35
N LYS A 116 -6.73 -4.87 -20.97
CA LYS A 116 -6.10 -4.86 -22.30
C LYS A 116 -4.66 -5.32 -22.11
N ARG A 117 -4.26 -6.39 -22.80
CA ARG A 117 -2.84 -6.79 -22.86
C ARG A 117 -2.01 -5.57 -23.27
N PRO A 118 -0.87 -5.30 -22.63
CA PRO A 118 0.09 -4.36 -23.19
C PRO A 118 0.43 -4.84 -24.60
N GLN A 119 0.33 -3.96 -25.59
CA GLN A 119 0.93 -4.26 -26.89
C GLN A 119 2.43 -4.45 -26.65
N PRO A 120 3.05 -5.54 -27.15
CA PRO A 120 4.50 -5.64 -27.10
C PRO A 120 5.07 -4.45 -27.87
N ARG A 121 5.94 -3.68 -27.20
CA ARG A 121 6.86 -2.75 -27.86
C ARG A 121 8.00 -3.54 -28.46
#